data_AF-A0A976MD79-F1
#
_entry.id   AF-A0A976MD79-F1
#
_cell.length_a   1.000
_cell.length_b   1.000
_cell.length_c   1.000
_cell.angle_alpha   90.00
_cell.angle_beta   90.00
_cell.angle_gamma   90.00
#
_symmetry.space_group_name_H-M   'P 1'
#
loop_
_entity.id
_entity.type
_entity.pdbx_description
1 polymer ?
#
loop_
_entity_poly.entity_id
_entity_poly.type
_entity_poly.pdbx_seq_one_letter_code
_entity_poly.pdbx_strand_id
1 'polypeptide(L)'
;MSKLFEPLKRNVGFSEIIKPRWVLEPPNYTRTPLWKQFLEVQFTSRNFFVFGSTWAALASFGFLLWYSRLLDPPPLERLDRYWLNSPKFRILSAYYNSGKRPAAKIALMTYEVRYFNRGLDHPFTMNEVKDFLFKMKENYLIENHPGVQYPNVFRQHSNVKTPATLTVNLH
;
A
#
# COMPACT_ATOMS: atom_id res chain seq x y z
N MET A 1 43.98 57.13 -26.40
CA MET A 1 43.59 56.80 -25.01
C MET A 1 42.12 57.22 -24.79
N SER A 2 41.13 56.43 -25.24
CA SER A 2 39.70 56.83 -25.12
C SER A 2 38.68 55.69 -24.97
N LYS A 3 39.11 54.45 -24.67
CA LYS A 3 38.21 53.31 -24.44
C LYS A 3 38.24 52.80 -23.00
N LEU A 4 38.28 53.69 -22.01
CA LEU A 4 38.41 53.26 -20.61
C LEU A 4 37.08 53.22 -19.84
N PHE A 5 36.01 53.88 -20.31
CA PHE A 5 34.73 53.94 -19.57
C PHE A 5 33.52 54.03 -20.50
N GLU A 6 33.12 52.90 -21.11
CA GLU A 6 31.77 52.79 -21.69
C GLU A 6 30.77 52.35 -20.60
N PRO A 7 29.61 53.01 -20.45
CA PRO A 7 28.64 52.68 -19.41
C PRO A 7 27.98 51.32 -19.68
N LEU A 8 27.82 50.50 -18.62
CA LEU A 8 27.19 49.19 -18.69
C LEU A 8 25.71 49.32 -19.11
N LYS A 9 25.37 48.86 -20.33
CA LYS A 9 24.00 48.91 -20.87
C LYS A 9 23.20 47.62 -20.69
N ARG A 10 23.88 46.51 -20.37
CA ARG A 10 23.27 45.16 -20.25
C ARG A 10 22.75 44.93 -18.83
N ASN A 11 21.52 44.44 -18.69
CA ASN A 11 21.02 43.95 -17.41
C ASN A 11 21.73 42.63 -17.05
N VAL A 12 22.62 42.67 -16.06
CA VAL A 12 23.42 41.51 -15.61
C VAL A 12 22.64 40.76 -14.54
N GLY A 13 22.27 39.50 -14.81
CA GLY A 13 21.54 38.66 -13.86
C GLY A 13 22.42 38.20 -12.69
N PHE A 14 21.82 38.03 -11.52
CA PHE A 14 22.54 37.59 -10.31
C PHE A 14 23.23 36.23 -10.45
N SER A 15 22.66 35.32 -11.25
CA SER A 15 23.24 33.99 -11.57
C SER A 15 24.50 34.05 -12.43
N GLU A 16 24.78 35.19 -13.07
CA GLU A 16 26.03 35.44 -13.77
C GLU A 16 27.15 35.89 -12.82
N ILE A 17 26.76 36.52 -11.70
CA ILE A 17 27.67 37.04 -10.68
C ILE A 17 28.00 35.96 -9.65
N ILE A 18 26.97 35.27 -9.15
CA ILE A 18 27.10 34.26 -8.10
C ILE A 18 26.64 32.92 -8.64
N LYS A 19 27.56 31.96 -8.69
CA LYS A 19 27.25 30.56 -9.00
C LYS A 19 26.98 29.81 -7.70
N PRO A 20 25.74 29.35 -7.44
CA PRO A 20 25.45 28.54 -6.27
C PRO A 20 26.16 27.18 -6.38
N ARG A 21 26.51 26.59 -5.23
CA ARG A 21 27.03 25.22 -5.20
C ARG A 21 25.92 24.23 -5.48
N TRP A 22 26.28 23.10 -6.08
CA TRP A 22 25.37 21.97 -6.24
C TRP A 22 25.28 21.18 -4.93
N VAL A 23 24.10 21.19 -4.29
CA VAL A 23 23.86 20.55 -2.98
C VAL A 23 22.62 19.64 -3.00
N LEU A 24 21.90 19.57 -4.12
CA LEU A 24 20.73 18.69 -4.26
C LEU A 24 21.11 17.21 -4.20
N GLU A 25 22.27 16.87 -4.75
CA GLU A 25 22.82 15.52 -4.75
C GLU A 25 24.08 15.48 -3.88
N PRO A 26 24.30 14.39 -3.11
CA PRO A 26 25.49 14.25 -2.30
C PRO A 26 26.76 14.16 -3.18
N PRO A 27 27.89 14.71 -2.73
CA PRO A 27 29.14 14.64 -3.48
C PRO A 27 29.69 13.20 -3.52
N ASN A 28 30.14 12.76 -4.70
CA ASN A 28 30.87 11.50 -4.86
C ASN A 28 32.39 11.74 -4.73
N TYR A 29 32.93 11.53 -3.53
CA TYR A 29 34.37 11.73 -3.25
C TYR A 29 35.28 10.65 -3.84
N THR A 30 34.80 9.41 -3.97
CA THR A 30 35.58 8.31 -4.55
C THR A 30 35.70 8.40 -6.07
N ARG A 31 34.89 9.27 -6.70
CA ARG A 31 34.84 9.48 -8.16
C ARG A 31 34.53 8.22 -8.97
N THR A 32 34.00 7.19 -8.32
CA THR A 32 33.59 5.92 -8.94
C THR A 32 32.08 5.74 -8.83
N PRO A 33 31.40 5.18 -9.85
CA PRO A 33 29.97 4.94 -9.77
C PRO A 33 29.66 3.83 -8.75
N LEU A 34 28.46 3.86 -8.15
CA LEU A 34 28.06 2.94 -7.07
C LEU A 34 28.14 1.45 -7.48
N TRP A 35 27.78 1.10 -8.71
CA TRP A 35 27.85 -0.29 -9.18
C TRP A 35 29.29 -0.81 -9.23
N LYS A 36 30.27 0.06 -9.55
CA LYS A 36 31.69 -0.30 -9.59
C LYS A 36 32.23 -0.47 -8.17
N GLN A 37 31.86 0.42 -7.25
CA GLN A 37 32.18 0.27 -5.82
C GLN A 37 31.60 -1.03 -5.27
N PHE A 38 30.35 -1.34 -5.59
CA PHE A 38 29.71 -2.59 -5.19
C PHE A 38 30.48 -3.82 -5.70
N LEU A 39 30.87 -3.80 -6.98
CA LEU A 39 31.65 -4.87 -7.60
C LEU A 39 33.04 -5.03 -6.96
N GLU A 40 33.76 -3.93 -6.74
CA GLU A 40 35.08 -3.94 -6.11
C GLU A 40 35.03 -4.52 -4.69
N VAL A 41 34.00 -4.17 -3.92
CA VAL A 41 33.82 -4.69 -2.55
C VAL A 41 33.68 -6.22 -2.53
N GLN A 42 33.12 -6.84 -3.56
CA GLN A 42 33.00 -8.31 -3.63
C GLN A 42 34.36 -9.02 -3.56
N PHE A 43 35.41 -8.38 -4.09
CA PHE A 43 36.76 -8.93 -4.11
C PHE A 43 37.60 -8.53 -2.89
N THR A 44 37.04 -7.71 -1.99
CA THR A 44 37.69 -7.38 -0.72
C THR A 44 37.43 -8.45 0.33
N SER A 45 38.42 -8.72 1.18
CA SER A 45 38.32 -9.76 2.20
C SER A 45 37.11 -9.54 3.12
N ARG A 46 36.37 -10.62 3.41
CA ARG A 46 35.21 -10.66 4.35
C ARG A 46 33.95 -9.92 3.87
N ASN A 47 33.90 -9.45 2.61
CA ASN A 47 32.78 -8.67 2.09
C ASN A 47 32.11 -9.30 0.85
N PHE A 48 32.29 -10.61 0.65
CA PHE A 48 31.69 -11.28 -0.49
C PHE A 48 30.18 -11.45 -0.31
N PHE A 49 29.42 -10.91 -1.25
CA PHE A 49 27.97 -11.02 -1.35
C PHE A 49 27.25 -10.65 -0.05
N VAL A 50 26.59 -11.60 0.62
CA VAL A 50 25.85 -11.35 1.88
C VAL A 50 26.74 -11.38 3.13
N PHE A 51 28.02 -11.73 2.99
CA PHE A 51 28.93 -11.85 4.12
C PHE A 51 29.58 -10.50 4.45
N GLY A 52 29.69 -10.22 5.75
CA GLY A 52 30.26 -8.98 6.28
C GLY A 52 29.19 -8.03 6.83
N SER A 53 29.58 -6.78 7.07
CA SER A 53 28.71 -5.75 7.66
C SER A 53 28.78 -4.43 6.89
N THR A 54 29.23 -4.48 5.63
CA THR A 54 29.28 -3.31 4.75
C THR A 54 27.91 -3.02 4.14
N TRP A 55 27.73 -1.81 3.60
CA TRP A 55 26.52 -1.45 2.87
C TRP A 55 26.27 -2.38 1.68
N ALA A 56 27.33 -2.87 1.04
CA ALA A 56 27.23 -3.81 -0.09
C ALA A 56 26.63 -5.14 0.38
N ALA A 57 27.04 -5.65 1.55
CA ALA A 57 26.47 -6.87 2.12
C ALA A 57 24.98 -6.72 2.47
N LEU A 58 24.58 -5.57 3.02
CA LEU A 58 23.18 -5.26 3.28
C LEU A 58 22.36 -5.16 1.98
N ALA A 59 22.91 -4.52 0.95
CA ALA A 59 22.28 -4.42 -0.35
C ALA A 59 22.12 -5.79 -1.02
N SER A 60 23.16 -6.64 -0.98
CA SER A 60 23.12 -8.02 -1.45
C SER A 60 22.10 -8.87 -0.68
N PHE A 61 22.00 -8.69 0.64
CA PHE A 61 21.01 -9.39 1.44
C PHE A 61 19.57 -8.95 1.12
N GLY A 62 19.33 -7.64 0.98
CA GLY A 62 18.05 -7.11 0.51
C GLY A 62 17.68 -7.65 -0.87
N PHE A 63 18.65 -7.69 -1.79
CA PHE A 63 18.45 -8.28 -3.11
C PHE A 63 18.15 -9.78 -3.04
N LEU A 64 18.84 -10.53 -2.18
CA LEU A 64 18.58 -11.96 -1.97
C LEU A 64 17.18 -12.21 -1.42
N LEU A 65 16.71 -11.39 -0.48
CA LEU A 65 15.33 -11.48 0.04
C LEU A 65 14.29 -11.15 -1.03
N TRP A 66 14.57 -10.17 -1.89
CA TRP A 66 13.69 -9.81 -3.01
C TRP A 66 13.68 -10.85 -4.13
N TYR A 67 14.84 -11.45 -4.44
CA TYR A 67 14.97 -12.53 -5.42
C TYR A 67 14.37 -13.84 -4.89
N SER A 68 14.33 -14.01 -3.57
CA SER A 68 13.68 -15.13 -2.91
C SER A 68 12.15 -15.04 -2.98
N ARG A 69 11.50 -16.20 -2.90
CA ARG A 69 10.03 -16.33 -2.87
C ARG A 69 9.37 -15.81 -1.59
N LEU A 70 10.15 -15.35 -0.61
CA LEU A 70 9.63 -14.94 0.70
C LEU A 70 8.76 -13.70 0.65
N LEU A 71 9.06 -12.77 -0.27
CA LEU A 71 8.35 -11.50 -0.40
C LEU A 71 7.32 -11.51 -1.54
N ASP A 72 7.23 -12.62 -2.27
CA ASP A 72 6.24 -12.78 -3.34
C ASP A 72 4.81 -12.85 -2.77
N PRO A 73 3.80 -12.44 -3.56
CA PRO A 73 2.41 -12.67 -3.21
C PRO A 73 2.12 -14.16 -2.97
N PRO A 74 1.26 -14.51 -2.00
CA PRO A 74 0.90 -15.90 -1.76
C PRO A 74 0.15 -16.48 -2.97
N PRO A 75 0.30 -17.79 -3.23
CA PRO A 75 -0.47 -18.46 -4.27
C PRO A 75 -1.97 -18.50 -3.91
N LEU A 76 -2.82 -18.70 -4.92
CA LEU A 76 -4.28 -18.68 -4.77
C LEU A 76 -4.76 -19.63 -3.68
N GLU A 77 -4.20 -20.86 -3.64
CA GLU A 77 -4.47 -21.91 -2.63
C GLU A 77 -4.31 -21.46 -1.16
N ARG A 78 -3.61 -20.36 -0.89
CA ARG A 78 -3.29 -19.86 0.47
C ARG A 78 -3.82 -18.46 0.77
N LEU A 79 -4.62 -17.87 -0.12
CA LEU A 79 -5.15 -16.51 0.06
C LEU A 79 -6.04 -16.37 1.31
N ASP A 80 -6.87 -17.36 1.61
CA ASP A 80 -7.77 -17.37 2.77
C ASP A 80 -7.03 -17.37 4.11
N ARG A 81 -5.79 -17.88 4.14
CA ARG A 81 -5.00 -18.01 5.36
C ARG A 81 -4.61 -16.68 5.98
N TYR A 82 -4.41 -15.65 5.17
CA TYR A 82 -4.03 -14.31 5.66
C TYR A 82 -4.63 -13.18 4.82
N TRP A 83 -4.52 -13.26 3.49
CA TRP A 83 -4.84 -12.13 2.62
C TRP A 83 -6.31 -11.70 2.65
N LEU A 84 -7.26 -12.64 2.53
CA LEU A 84 -8.69 -12.32 2.51
C LEU A 84 -9.20 -11.72 3.83
N ASN A 85 -8.45 -11.91 4.91
CA ASN A 85 -8.74 -11.36 6.23
C ASN A 85 -7.86 -10.15 6.61
N SER A 86 -6.97 -9.73 5.72
CA SER A 86 -6.04 -8.63 5.96
C SER A 86 -6.75 -7.27 5.97
N PRO A 87 -6.34 -6.33 6.86
CA PRO A 87 -6.87 -4.96 6.84
C PRO A 87 -6.60 -4.26 5.50
N LYS A 88 -5.42 -4.47 4.89
CA LYS A 88 -5.07 -3.89 3.59
C LYS A 88 -6.07 -4.32 2.52
N PHE A 89 -6.35 -5.62 2.45
CA PHE A 89 -7.31 -6.17 1.49
C PHE A 89 -8.71 -5.59 1.72
N ARG A 90 -9.20 -5.59 2.96
CA ARG A 90 -10.55 -5.08 3.30
C ARG A 90 -10.73 -3.59 2.95
N ILE A 91 -9.72 -2.76 3.23
CA ILE A 91 -9.73 -1.33 2.90
C ILE A 91 -9.75 -1.13 1.39
N LEU A 92 -8.87 -1.83 0.65
CA LEU A 92 -8.84 -1.73 -0.82
C LEU A 92 -10.17 -2.19 -1.42
N SER A 93 -10.74 -3.30 -0.93
CA SER A 93 -12.04 -3.79 -1.40
C SER A 93 -13.15 -2.76 -1.18
N ALA A 94 -13.18 -2.08 -0.02
CA ALA A 94 -14.17 -1.05 0.24
C ALA A 94 -13.93 0.21 -0.61
N TYR A 95 -12.68 0.62 -0.79
CA TYR A 95 -12.32 1.80 -1.57
C TYR A 95 -12.68 1.65 -3.05
N TYR A 96 -12.33 0.52 -3.67
CA TYR A 96 -12.62 0.28 -5.09
C TYR A 96 -14.09 -0.06 -5.37
N ASN A 97 -14.88 -0.42 -4.34
CA ASN A 97 -16.30 -0.69 -4.47
C ASN A 97 -17.12 0.40 -3.76
N SER A 98 -17.06 1.62 -4.29
CA SER A 98 -17.77 2.77 -3.73
C SER A 98 -19.27 2.51 -3.56
N GLY A 99 -19.79 2.87 -2.38
CA GLY A 99 -21.21 2.73 -2.04
C GLY A 99 -21.69 1.29 -1.81
N LYS A 100 -20.81 0.28 -1.89
CA LYS A 100 -21.16 -1.14 -1.73
C LYS A 100 -20.51 -1.75 -0.48
N ARG A 101 -21.05 -2.88 -0.03
CA ARG A 101 -20.49 -3.68 1.06
C ARG A 101 -19.88 -4.98 0.51
N PRO A 102 -18.54 -5.09 0.39
CA PRO A 102 -17.91 -6.24 -0.27
C PRO A 102 -17.86 -7.52 0.59
N ALA A 103 -18.34 -7.49 1.84
CA ALA A 103 -18.20 -8.58 2.80
C ALA A 103 -18.76 -9.93 2.30
N ALA A 104 -19.92 -9.93 1.64
CA ALA A 104 -20.50 -11.14 1.06
C ALA A 104 -19.66 -11.69 -0.12
N LYS A 105 -19.11 -10.80 -0.95
CA LYS A 105 -18.22 -11.19 -2.05
C LYS A 105 -16.89 -11.75 -1.54
N ILE A 106 -16.33 -11.19 -0.47
CA ILE A 106 -15.12 -11.72 0.18
C ILE A 106 -15.36 -13.14 0.71
N ALA A 107 -16.54 -13.40 1.28
CA ALA A 107 -16.90 -14.76 1.69
C ALA A 107 -16.95 -15.70 0.48
N LEU A 108 -17.59 -15.31 -0.63
CA LEU A 108 -17.60 -16.11 -1.86
C LEU A 108 -16.19 -16.35 -2.44
N MET A 109 -15.29 -15.36 -2.39
CA MET A 109 -13.89 -15.55 -2.78
C MET A 109 -13.17 -16.56 -1.86
N THR A 110 -13.52 -16.59 -0.58
CA THR A 110 -13.00 -17.57 0.37
C THR A 110 -13.47 -18.98 0.01
N TYR A 111 -14.73 -19.13 -0.36
CA TYR A 111 -15.29 -20.39 -0.86
C TYR A 111 -14.56 -20.84 -2.14
N GLU A 112 -14.43 -19.95 -3.11
CA GLU A 112 -13.78 -20.20 -4.41
C GLU A 112 -12.34 -20.69 -4.25
N VAL A 113 -11.54 -20.00 -3.42
CA VAL A 113 -10.16 -20.37 -3.16
C VAL A 113 -10.03 -21.77 -2.58
N ARG A 114 -10.90 -22.11 -1.63
CA ARG A 114 -10.87 -23.42 -0.95
C ARG A 114 -11.41 -24.54 -1.84
N TYR A 115 -12.46 -24.26 -2.61
CA TYR A 115 -13.06 -25.25 -3.50
C TYR A 115 -12.16 -25.53 -4.71
N PHE A 116 -11.90 -24.51 -5.54
CA PHE A 116 -11.24 -24.71 -6.83
C PHE A 116 -9.73 -24.83 -6.75
N ASN A 117 -9.06 -24.08 -5.86
CA ASN A 117 -7.60 -24.06 -5.81
C ASN A 117 -7.01 -25.04 -4.80
N ARG A 118 -7.76 -25.41 -3.75
CA ARG A 118 -7.32 -26.37 -2.73
C ARG A 118 -7.97 -27.75 -2.87
N GLY A 119 -9.11 -27.86 -3.59
CA GLY A 119 -9.83 -29.13 -3.76
C GLY A 119 -10.62 -29.56 -2.53
N LEU A 120 -11.13 -28.61 -1.74
CA LEU A 120 -12.03 -28.92 -0.62
C LEU A 120 -13.49 -28.91 -1.09
N ASP A 121 -14.11 -30.07 -1.22
CA ASP A 121 -15.52 -30.20 -1.64
C ASP A 121 -16.51 -29.54 -0.67
N HIS A 122 -16.12 -29.40 0.60
CA HIS A 122 -16.88 -28.70 1.64
C HIS A 122 -16.05 -27.55 2.24
N PRO A 123 -15.98 -26.39 1.55
CA PRO A 123 -15.14 -25.27 1.95
C PRO A 123 -15.53 -24.58 3.26
N PHE A 124 -16.82 -24.62 3.60
CA PHE A 124 -17.41 -23.85 4.70
C PHE A 124 -17.91 -24.76 5.80
N THR A 125 -17.56 -24.37 7.02
CA THR A 125 -18.17 -24.86 8.25
C THR A 125 -19.54 -24.20 8.48
N MET A 126 -20.34 -24.76 9.41
CA MET A 126 -21.64 -24.17 9.76
C MET A 126 -21.54 -22.71 10.23
N ASN A 127 -20.45 -22.34 10.91
CA ASN A 127 -20.20 -20.96 11.32
C ASN A 127 -20.00 -20.03 10.12
N GLU A 128 -19.27 -20.48 9.10
CA GLU A 128 -19.01 -19.71 7.88
C GLU A 128 -20.25 -19.61 6.99
N VAL A 129 -21.07 -20.66 6.95
CA VAL A 129 -22.39 -20.62 6.31
C VAL A 129 -23.29 -19.60 7.00
N LYS A 130 -23.34 -19.60 8.33
CA LYS A 130 -24.10 -18.62 9.12
C LYS A 130 -23.61 -17.19 8.87
N ASP A 131 -22.31 -16.96 8.87
CA ASP A 131 -21.70 -15.65 8.59
C ASP A 131 -22.00 -15.16 7.16
N PHE A 132 -21.95 -16.07 6.17
CA PHE A 132 -22.35 -15.75 4.79
C PHE A 132 -23.83 -15.34 4.71
N LEU A 133 -24.73 -16.10 5.32
CA LEU A 133 -26.16 -15.79 5.35
C LEU A 133 -26.44 -14.47 6.10
N PHE A 134 -25.72 -14.20 7.19
CA PHE A 134 -25.81 -12.94 7.90
C PHE A 134 -25.42 -11.74 7.01
N LYS A 135 -24.31 -11.85 6.27
CA LYS A 135 -23.86 -10.82 5.32
C LYS A 135 -24.85 -10.61 4.17
N MET A 136 -25.46 -11.69 3.67
CA MET A 136 -26.51 -11.61 2.65
C MET A 136 -27.77 -10.90 3.16
N LYS A 137 -28.20 -11.23 4.38
CA LYS A 137 -29.32 -10.55 5.06
C LYS A 137 -29.04 -9.05 5.21
N GLU A 138 -27.84 -8.65 5.64
CA GLU A 138 -27.50 -7.22 5.77
C GLU A 138 -27.57 -6.49 4.44
N ASN A 139 -27.10 -7.09 3.34
CA ASN A 139 -27.22 -6.48 2.01
C ASN A 139 -28.70 -6.30 1.61
N TYR A 140 -29.54 -7.31 1.84
CA TYR A 140 -30.99 -7.21 1.61
C TYR A 140 -31.63 -6.09 2.43
N LEU A 141 -31.31 -5.96 3.72
CA LEU A 141 -31.83 -4.88 4.57
C LEU A 141 -31.37 -3.50 4.11
N ILE A 142 -30.11 -3.37 3.67
CA ILE A 142 -29.55 -2.11 3.17
C ILE A 142 -30.23 -1.67 1.88
N GLU A 143 -30.57 -2.62 1.00
CA GLU A 143 -31.27 -2.34 -0.26
C GLU A 143 -32.74 -1.97 -0.03
N ASN A 144 -33.44 -2.65 0.87
CA ASN A 144 -34.87 -2.40 1.13
C ASN A 144 -35.14 -1.19 2.03
N HIS A 145 -34.23 -0.87 2.95
CA HIS A 145 -34.40 0.23 3.90
C HIS A 145 -33.29 1.27 3.71
N PRO A 146 -33.54 2.32 2.91
CA PRO A 146 -32.52 3.32 2.61
C PRO A 146 -32.15 4.09 3.88
N GLY A 147 -30.86 4.10 4.23
CA GLY A 147 -30.35 4.77 5.43
C GLY A 147 -30.45 3.94 6.71
N VAL A 148 -30.73 2.63 6.62
CA VAL A 148 -30.59 1.73 7.78
C VAL A 148 -29.15 1.75 8.30
N GLN A 149 -29.02 1.89 9.62
CA GLN A 149 -27.74 1.96 10.34
C GLN A 149 -27.75 0.98 11.52
N TYR A 150 -26.63 0.97 12.26
CA TYR A 150 -26.59 0.39 13.60
C TYR A 150 -27.73 0.99 14.46
N PRO A 151 -28.54 0.19 15.19
CA PRO A 151 -28.25 -1.18 15.66
C PRO A 151 -28.58 -2.35 14.71
N ASN A 152 -29.30 -2.11 13.61
CA ASN A 152 -29.86 -3.19 12.79
C ASN A 152 -28.87 -3.84 11.82
N VAL A 153 -27.91 -3.05 11.32
CA VAL A 153 -26.82 -3.49 10.44
C VAL A 153 -25.50 -2.86 10.86
N PHE A 154 -24.37 -3.52 10.60
CA PHE A 154 -23.05 -2.95 10.87
C PHE A 154 -22.67 -1.91 9.82
N ARG A 155 -23.24 -0.70 9.94
CA ARG A 155 -23.00 0.47 9.08
C ARG A 155 -23.18 1.76 9.88
N GLN A 156 -22.28 2.71 9.67
CA GLN A 156 -22.34 4.06 10.23
C GLN A 156 -22.02 5.09 9.15
N HIS A 157 -22.77 6.18 9.09
CA HIS A 157 -22.44 7.36 8.29
C HIS A 157 -22.96 8.62 8.94
N SER A 158 -22.22 9.72 8.82
CA SER A 158 -22.53 10.99 9.47
C SER A 158 -23.77 11.69 8.89
N ASN A 159 -23.98 11.58 7.57
CA ASN A 159 -25.06 12.28 6.88
C ASN A 159 -26.36 11.51 7.02
N VAL A 160 -27.12 11.78 8.08
CA VAL A 160 -28.43 11.17 8.36
C VAL A 160 -29.57 12.14 8.07
N LYS A 161 -30.74 11.61 7.70
CA LYS A 161 -31.97 12.39 7.54
C LYS A 161 -32.74 12.34 8.86
N THR A 162 -32.73 13.44 9.61
CA THR A 162 -33.51 13.60 10.85
C THR A 162 -34.77 14.42 10.58
N PRO A 163 -35.84 14.23 11.38
CA PRO A 163 -36.93 15.20 11.41
C PRO A 163 -36.41 16.58 11.86
N ALA A 164 -37.13 17.64 11.48
CA ALA A 164 -36.76 19.02 11.86
C ALA A 164 -36.72 19.23 13.39
N THR A 165 -37.59 18.52 14.11
CA THR A 165 -37.63 18.50 15.56
C THR A 165 -37.40 17.08 16.04
N LEU A 166 -36.27 16.85 16.72
CA LEU A 166 -35.95 15.57 17.34
C LEU A 166 -36.36 15.60 18.81
N THR A 167 -37.46 14.94 19.14
CA THR A 167 -37.91 14.80 20.53
C THR A 167 -37.13 13.68 21.22
N VAL A 168 -36.61 13.97 22.41
CA VAL A 168 -35.87 13.00 23.24
C VAL A 168 -36.70 12.74 24.49
N ASN A 169 -37.24 11.53 24.59
CA ASN A 169 -38.02 11.10 25.74
C ASN A 169 -37.14 10.22 26.64
N LEU A 170 -37.09 10.55 27.93
CA LEU A 170 -36.65 9.63 28.97
C LEU A 170 -37.86 8.75 29.27
N HIS A 171 -37.76 7.46 28.99
CA HIS A 171 -38.76 6.40 29.22
C HIS A 171 -40.02 6.77 30.00
#